data_AF-A0A7V1N297-F1
#
_entry.id   AF-A0A7V1N297-F1
#
_cell.length_a   1.000
_cell.length_b   1.000
_cell.length_c   1.000
_cell.angle_alpha   90.00
_cell.angle_beta   90.00
_cell.angle_gamma   90.00
#
_symmetry.space_group_name_H-M   'P 1'
#
loop_
_entity.id
_entity.type
_entity.pdbx_description
1 polymer ?
#
loop_
_entity_poly.entity_id
_entity_poly.type
_entity_poly.pdbx_seq_one_letter_code
_entity_poly.pdbx_strand_id
1 'polypeptide(L)'
;LQHHEMMDGSGYPQGLKGKEILLEARILAVADVVEAISSHRPYRPALGLDKALEEITQNKGTLYDPKVVDTCLKLFTEKGFRFE
;
A
#
# COMPACT_ATOMS: atom_id res chain seq x y z
N LEU A 1 -11.67 6.43 -7.46
CA LEU A 1 -11.44 7.82 -6.98
C LEU A 1 -10.79 7.89 -5.60
N GLN A 2 -10.96 6.91 -4.71
CA GLN A 2 -10.48 6.98 -3.33
C GLN A 2 -9.12 6.29 -3.06
N HIS A 3 -8.44 5.70 -4.03
CA HIS A 3 -7.20 4.93 -3.76
C HIS A 3 -6.00 5.80 -3.36
N HIS A 4 -6.13 7.13 -3.45
CA HIS A 4 -5.18 8.10 -2.90
C HIS A 4 -5.64 8.71 -1.55
N GLU A 5 -6.78 8.25 -1.01
CA GLU A 5 -7.15 8.55 0.38
C GLU A 5 -6.26 7.73 1.32
N MET A 6 -5.95 8.30 2.50
CA MET A 6 -5.12 7.66 3.51
C MET A 6 -5.91 7.48 4.80
N MET A 7 -5.60 6.47 5.60
CA MET A 7 -6.40 6.11 6.78
C MET A 7 -6.51 7.25 7.81
N ASP A 8 -5.52 8.15 7.89
CA ASP A 8 -5.50 9.34 8.75
C ASP A 8 -6.19 10.58 8.14
N GLY A 9 -6.57 10.50 6.86
CA GLY A 9 -7.19 11.54 6.03
C GLY A 9 -6.22 12.61 5.52
N SER A 10 -4.93 12.32 5.49
CA SER A 10 -3.93 13.13 4.78
C SER A 10 -4.02 12.97 3.25
N GLY A 11 -4.76 11.97 2.78
CA GLY A 11 -4.98 11.69 1.37
C GLY A 11 -6.00 12.61 0.68
N TYR A 12 -6.27 12.33 -0.59
CA TYR A 12 -7.08 13.18 -1.46
C TYR A 12 -7.95 12.34 -2.41
N PRO A 13 -9.01 12.91 -3.03
CA PRO A 13 -9.40 14.33 -3.05
C PRO A 13 -10.32 14.80 -1.91
N GLN A 14 -10.91 13.90 -1.14
CA GLN A 14 -11.96 14.23 -0.16
C GLN A 14 -11.45 14.26 1.28
N GLY A 15 -10.27 13.72 1.57
CA GLY A 15 -9.71 13.67 2.92
C GLY A 15 -10.46 12.69 3.83
N LEU A 16 -10.95 11.59 3.24
CA LEU A 16 -11.72 10.56 3.93
C LEU A 16 -10.85 9.81 4.94
N LYS A 17 -11.44 9.35 6.06
CA LYS A 17 -10.69 8.69 7.13
C LYS A 17 -11.21 7.29 7.41
N GLY A 18 -10.27 6.39 7.75
CA GLY A 18 -10.58 5.07 8.27
C GLY A 18 -11.59 4.27 7.43
N LYS A 19 -12.82 4.14 7.94
CA LYS A 19 -13.90 3.35 7.32
C LYS A 19 -14.74 4.12 6.30
N GLU A 20 -14.54 5.43 6.17
CA GLU A 20 -15.16 6.23 5.11
C GLU A 20 -14.57 5.89 3.73
N ILE A 21 -13.35 5.32 3.73
CA ILE A 21 -12.67 4.83 2.54
C ILE A 21 -13.16 3.42 2.23
N LEU A 22 -13.57 3.20 0.97
CA LEU A 22 -13.98 1.88 0.47
C LEU A 22 -12.87 0.84 0.70
N LEU A 23 -13.27 -0.40 0.98
CA LEU A 23 -12.31 -1.48 1.21
C LEU A 23 -11.42 -1.71 -0.03
N GLU A 24 -12.00 -1.67 -1.21
CA GLU A 24 -11.32 -1.81 -2.49
C GLU A 24 -10.27 -0.72 -2.69
N ALA A 25 -10.58 0.52 -2.29
CA ALA A 25 -9.64 1.63 -2.36
C ALA A 25 -8.47 1.45 -1.38
N ARG A 26 -8.73 0.94 -0.16
CA ARG A 26 -7.68 0.63 0.82
C ARG A 26 -6.77 -0.52 0.33
N ILE A 27 -7.35 -1.52 -0.35
CA ILE A 27 -6.59 -2.59 -1.01
C ILE A 27 -5.71 -2.04 -2.12
N LEU A 28 -6.28 -1.21 -3.01
CA LEU A 28 -5.55 -0.60 -4.11
C LEU A 28 -4.42 0.32 -3.62
N ALA A 29 -4.64 1.11 -2.57
CA ALA A 29 -3.61 1.99 -2.02
C ALA A 29 -2.34 1.23 -1.60
N VAL A 30 -2.52 0.08 -0.90
CA VAL A 30 -1.38 -0.77 -0.50
C VAL A 30 -0.73 -1.41 -1.73
N ALA A 31 -1.52 -1.96 -2.66
CA ALA A 31 -0.99 -2.59 -3.86
C ALA A 31 -0.18 -1.61 -4.73
N ASP A 32 -0.70 -0.39 -4.93
CA ASP A 32 -0.06 0.68 -5.70
C ASP A 32 1.29 1.09 -5.10
N VAL A 33 1.36 1.28 -3.77
CA VAL A 33 2.61 1.61 -3.08
C VAL A 33 3.65 0.50 -3.22
N VAL A 34 3.22 -0.76 -3.06
CA VAL A 34 4.15 -1.90 -3.16
C VAL A 34 4.74 -2.00 -4.57
N GLU A 35 3.88 -1.89 -5.60
CA GLU A 35 4.32 -1.90 -6.99
C GLU A 35 5.19 -0.68 -7.31
N ALA A 36 4.77 0.52 -6.89
CA ALA A 36 5.50 1.75 -7.11
C ALA A 36 6.92 1.73 -6.55
N ILE A 37 7.10 1.13 -5.37
CA ILE A 37 8.40 1.01 -4.72
C ILE A 37 9.25 -0.12 -5.33
N SER A 38 8.61 -1.22 -5.72
CA SER A 38 9.30 -2.40 -6.26
C SER A 38 9.70 -2.27 -7.73
N SER A 39 9.01 -1.43 -8.50
CA SER A 39 9.21 -1.29 -9.95
C SER A 39 10.18 -0.18 -10.33
N HIS A 40 10.90 -0.39 -11.45
CA HIS A 40 11.74 0.64 -12.07
C HIS A 40 10.86 1.71 -12.72
N ARG A 41 11.20 2.99 -12.49
CA ARG A 41 10.52 4.15 -13.09
C ARG A 41 11.55 5.03 -13.81
N PRO A 42 11.18 5.81 -14.84
CA PRO A 42 12.11 6.59 -15.67
C PRO A 42 13.11 7.47 -14.91
N TYR A 43 12.79 7.88 -13.67
CA TYR A 43 13.62 8.74 -12.81
C TYR A 43 13.97 8.12 -11.45
N ARG A 44 13.59 6.86 -11.22
CA ARG A 44 13.78 6.20 -9.92
C ARG A 44 14.00 4.70 -10.12
N PRO A 45 15.19 4.16 -9.81
CA PRO A 45 15.39 2.73 -9.86
C PRO A 45 14.44 2.02 -8.87
N ALA A 46 14.15 0.75 -9.16
CA ALA A 46 13.47 -0.12 -8.21
C ALA A 46 14.24 -0.14 -6.89
N LEU A 47 13.54 0.09 -5.77
CA LEU A 47 14.14 -0.07 -4.44
C LEU A 47 14.04 -1.52 -3.93
N GLY A 48 13.29 -2.35 -4.65
CA GLY A 48 13.10 -3.76 -4.33
C GLY A 48 11.90 -4.02 -3.42
N LEU A 49 11.51 -5.29 -3.36
CA LEU A 49 10.35 -5.75 -2.61
C LEU A 49 10.52 -5.53 -1.10
N ASP A 50 11.70 -5.77 -0.54
CA ASP A 50 11.93 -5.60 0.90
C ASP A 50 11.65 -4.16 1.36
N LYS A 51 12.05 -3.17 0.56
CA LYS A 51 11.75 -1.76 0.83
C LYS A 51 10.28 -1.42 0.69
N ALA A 52 9.60 -2.05 -0.26
CA ALA A 52 8.15 -1.90 -0.41
C ALA A 52 7.39 -2.46 0.80
N LEU A 53 7.77 -3.64 1.29
CA LEU A 53 7.14 -4.27 2.45
C LEU A 53 7.48 -3.54 3.76
N GLU A 54 8.69 -2.99 3.87
CA GLU A 54 9.09 -2.12 4.99
C GLU A 54 8.23 -0.86 5.06
N GLU A 55 8.04 -0.15 3.94
CA GLU A 55 7.23 1.08 3.86
C GLU A 55 5.80 0.89 4.38
N ILE A 56 5.11 -0.13 3.85
CA ILE A 56 3.70 -0.38 4.22
C ILE A 56 3.57 -0.85 5.67
N THR A 57 4.61 -1.48 6.20
CA THR A 57 4.68 -1.95 7.60
C THR A 57 4.89 -0.78 8.55
N GLN A 58 5.82 0.13 8.23
CA GLN A 58 6.10 1.32 9.05
C GLN A 58 4.90 2.26 9.16
N ASN A 59 4.12 2.38 8.08
CA ASN A 59 2.94 3.25 8.03
C ASN A 59 1.60 2.53 8.32
N LYS A 60 1.66 1.29 8.82
CA LYS A 60 0.48 0.48 9.12
C LYS A 60 -0.37 1.12 10.22
N GLY A 61 -1.65 1.34 9.94
CA GLY A 61 -2.60 1.93 10.88
C GLY A 61 -2.61 3.46 10.90
N THR A 62 -1.64 4.11 10.24
CA THR A 62 -1.62 5.56 10.04
C THR A 62 -2.04 5.91 8.61
N LEU A 63 -1.28 5.46 7.61
CA LEU A 63 -1.62 5.71 6.20
C LEU A 63 -2.42 4.56 5.61
N TYR A 64 -2.11 3.32 6.01
CA TYR A 64 -2.66 2.12 5.40
C TYR A 64 -3.51 1.30 6.37
N ASP A 65 -4.51 0.61 5.83
CA ASP A 65 -5.38 -0.25 6.64
C ASP A 65 -4.58 -1.45 7.20
N PRO A 66 -4.55 -1.67 8.52
CA PRO A 66 -3.78 -2.75 9.13
C PRO A 66 -4.08 -4.13 8.57
N LYS A 67 -5.37 -4.43 8.30
CA LYS A 67 -5.78 -5.74 7.79
C LYS A 67 -5.32 -5.95 6.36
N VAL A 68 -5.33 -4.90 5.55
CA VAL A 68 -4.84 -4.96 4.17
C VAL A 68 -3.33 -5.16 4.16
N VAL A 69 -2.57 -4.38 4.95
CA VAL A 69 -1.12 -4.54 5.08
C VAL A 69 -0.75 -5.95 5.51
N ASP A 70 -1.38 -6.46 6.59
CA ASP A 70 -1.11 -7.81 7.08
C ASP A 70 -1.43 -8.89 6.04
N THR A 71 -2.49 -8.69 5.24
CA THR A 71 -2.84 -9.61 4.16
C THR A 71 -1.83 -9.55 3.01
N CYS A 72 -1.35 -8.36 2.67
CA CYS A 72 -0.32 -8.16 1.65
C CYS A 72 1.00 -8.82 2.06
N LEU A 73 1.44 -8.61 3.31
CA LEU A 73 2.65 -9.25 3.84
C LEU A 73 2.57 -10.78 3.72
N LYS A 74 1.46 -11.38 4.16
CA LYS A 74 1.24 -12.83 4.05
C LYS A 74 1.26 -13.34 2.62
N LEU A 75 0.80 -12.54 1.65
CA LEU A 75 0.83 -12.92 0.25
C LEU A 75 2.28 -13.14 -0.24
N PHE A 76 3.21 -12.27 0.17
CA PHE A 76 4.62 -12.40 -0.20
C PHE A 76 5.37 -13.43 0.66
N THR A 77 5.11 -13.47 1.96
CA THR A 77 5.91 -14.30 2.90
C THR A 77 5.43 -15.75 3.01
N GLU A 78 4.11 -15.98 2.98
CA GLU A 78 3.53 -17.31 3.19
C GLU A 78 3.08 -17.95 1.88
N LYS A 79 2.54 -17.14 0.96
CA LYS A 79 1.99 -17.64 -0.33
C LYS A 79 2.98 -17.57 -1.49
N GLY A 80 4.17 -17.02 -1.26
CA GLY A 80 5.26 -17.01 -2.24
C GLY A 80 4.97 -16.22 -3.52
N PHE A 81 4.08 -15.22 -3.46
CA PHE A 81 3.79 -14.37 -4.61
C PHE A 81 5.05 -13.62 -5.07
N ARG A 82 5.21 -13.48 -6.39
CA ARG A 82 6.28 -12.72 -7.04
C ARG A 82 5.68 -11.94 -8.21
N PHE A 83 6.27 -10.80 -8.55
CA PHE A 83 5.81 -9.93 -9.63
C PHE A 83 6.10 -10.45 -11.06
N GLU A 84 6.73 -11.62 -11.18
CA GLU A 84 7.39 -12.17 -12.40
C GLU A 84 8.77 -11.56 -12.70
#